data_AF-A0AAN1UA29-F1
#
_entry.id   AF-A0AAN1UA29-F1
#
_cell.length_a   1.000
_cell.length_b   1.000
_cell.length_c   1.000
_cell.angle_alpha   90.00
_cell.angle_beta   90.00
_cell.angle_gamma   90.00
#
_symmetry.space_group_name_H-M   'P 1'
#
loop_
_entity.id
_entity.type
_entity.pdbx_description
1 polymer ?
#
loop_
_entity_poly.entity_id
_entity_poly.type
_entity_poly.pdbx_seq_one_letter_code
_entity_poly.pdbx_strand_id
1 'polypeptide(L)'
;MSELQNILRNKIFVFIISLCSIFYIFSYLILPFSTADTTFYALIGRGMLQEHMLPYQYVFDHKPVGVYVLYGVWDALTAPLPVGKFTVLALLSLAAFAAMARSIWHTRWLWVFAALVLLGAPFELLAGNTETLLITTELAVIWLTRKGTFATTQQTNRALLLMAAGATFGLTVNINYLEGICLFLPVCFLLLTNTRPLFNVVLFALGTCGGLVVLFSPYLVQGHHALADYFTLQHTFLHSYSAKLSKRIKAVLLLAAYLAVFSPILIKWFGQKSILKTAPTPDTTLLTLWFVSSVPAALLSGHPFSHYSGLWFAPVSIMLVLLSKQKIHFSGWAFAPLATVVVLSGVDETHKNLKDYINFKQIDYTRVSDLVQQQKVLNIRTPHTHFYMAHLHSFDRYLFRDHIDIIYGKNAAQHYLQDLSQHPAFVMLPYQACTSGTIEQPVCAYIQQHYQQVYSVRIGKPGRKKPNRFSFELYKIRN
;
A
#
# COMPACT_ATOMS: atom_id res chain seq x y z
N MET A 1 -27.91 -30.04 -5.40
CA MET A 1 -27.38 -29.72 -4.06
C MET A 1 -26.22 -30.66 -3.68
N SER A 2 -25.36 -31.11 -4.61
CA SER A 2 -24.64 -32.40 -4.44
C SER A 2 -23.13 -32.42 -4.71
N GLU A 3 -22.45 -31.33 -5.08
CA GLU A 3 -20.98 -31.36 -5.31
C GLU A 3 -20.20 -30.50 -4.32
N LEU A 4 -20.65 -29.26 -4.07
CA LEU A 4 -19.97 -28.37 -3.11
C LEU A 4 -20.00 -28.93 -1.67
N GLN A 5 -21.09 -29.60 -1.29
CA GLN A 5 -21.17 -30.29 0.01
C GLN A 5 -20.24 -31.50 0.09
N ASN A 6 -20.01 -32.23 -1.01
CA ASN A 6 -19.06 -33.35 -1.06
C ASN A 6 -17.60 -32.88 -1.03
N ILE A 7 -17.29 -31.76 -1.70
CA ILE A 7 -15.97 -31.12 -1.66
C ILE A 7 -15.67 -30.60 -0.24
N LEU A 8 -16.64 -29.97 0.42
CA LEU A 8 -16.51 -29.52 1.82
C LEU A 8 -16.51 -30.70 2.83
N ARG A 9 -17.09 -31.85 2.48
CA ARG A 9 -16.98 -33.10 3.26
C ARG A 9 -15.65 -33.80 3.06
N ASN A 10 -14.95 -33.54 1.96
CA ASN A 10 -13.66 -34.12 1.68
C ASN A 10 -12.61 -33.46 2.57
N LYS A 11 -12.39 -34.08 3.73
CA LYS A 11 -11.43 -33.63 4.76
C LYS A 11 -10.03 -33.37 4.17
N ILE A 12 -9.64 -34.11 3.14
CA ILE A 12 -8.34 -33.94 2.47
C ILE A 12 -8.27 -32.61 1.73
N PHE A 13 -9.32 -32.24 0.99
CA PHE A 13 -9.36 -30.97 0.26
C PHE A 13 -9.36 -29.76 1.20
N VAL A 14 -10.17 -29.82 2.27
CA VAL A 14 -10.19 -28.79 3.32
C VAL A 14 -8.84 -28.69 4.01
N PHE A 15 -8.20 -29.82 4.30
CA PHE A 15 -6.86 -29.87 4.89
C PHE A 15 -5.81 -29.22 3.97
N ILE A 16 -5.79 -29.54 2.68
CA ILE A 16 -4.86 -28.97 1.70
C ILE A 16 -5.04 -27.45 1.61
N ILE A 17 -6.27 -26.94 1.46
CA ILE A 17 -6.52 -25.49 1.40
C ILE A 17 -6.06 -24.80 2.68
N SER A 18 -6.36 -25.39 3.84
CA SER A 18 -5.95 -24.84 5.14
C SER A 18 -4.43 -24.79 5.23
N LEU A 19 -3.75 -25.86 4.83
CA LEU A 19 -2.29 -25.94 4.83
C LEU A 19 -1.66 -24.91 3.88
N CYS A 20 -2.17 -24.79 2.65
CA CYS A 20 -1.72 -23.77 1.69
C CYS A 20 -1.93 -22.35 2.23
N SER A 21 -3.06 -22.09 2.89
CA SER A 21 -3.37 -20.79 3.50
C SER A 21 -2.41 -20.45 4.65
N ILE A 22 -2.06 -21.46 5.46
CA ILE A 22 -1.06 -21.33 6.53
C ILE A 22 0.29 -20.97 5.91
N PHE A 23 0.78 -21.74 4.93
CA PHE A 23 2.05 -21.44 4.27
C PHE A 23 2.08 -20.05 3.64
N TYR A 24 0.99 -19.64 2.99
CA TYR A 24 0.82 -18.31 2.43
C TYR A 24 1.00 -17.21 3.49
N ILE A 25 0.28 -17.28 4.60
CA ILE A 25 0.38 -16.29 5.69
C ILE A 25 1.79 -16.30 6.32
N PHE A 26 2.32 -17.49 6.64
CA PHE A 26 3.65 -17.62 7.24
C PHE A 26 4.76 -17.10 6.34
N SER A 27 4.61 -17.18 5.01
CA SER A 27 5.60 -16.66 4.07
C SER A 27 5.81 -15.14 4.21
N TYR A 28 4.79 -14.39 4.60
CA TYR A 28 4.93 -12.95 4.88
C TYR A 28 5.53 -12.69 6.26
N LEU A 29 5.17 -13.51 7.26
CA LEU A 29 5.63 -13.33 8.64
C LEU A 29 7.14 -13.53 8.82
N ILE A 30 7.80 -14.25 7.91
CA ILE A 30 9.26 -14.45 7.95
C ILE A 30 10.06 -13.29 7.35
N LEU A 31 9.40 -12.33 6.70
CA LEU A 31 10.06 -11.21 6.02
C LEU A 31 10.11 -9.95 6.88
N PRO A 32 11.19 -9.15 6.81
CA PRO A 32 11.18 -7.81 7.38
C PRO A 32 10.16 -6.90 6.69
N PHE A 33 9.94 -7.13 5.40
CA PHE A 33 8.95 -6.50 4.53
C PHE A 33 8.80 -7.35 3.25
N SER A 34 7.63 -7.29 2.60
CA SER A 34 7.38 -8.00 1.33
C SER A 34 7.24 -7.08 0.12
N THR A 35 7.01 -5.78 0.34
CA THR A 35 6.97 -4.76 -0.71
C THR A 35 7.98 -3.67 -0.42
N ALA A 36 8.53 -3.11 -1.49
CA ALA A 36 9.46 -1.99 -1.40
C ALA A 36 8.76 -0.73 -0.82
N ASP A 37 7.46 -0.56 -1.10
CA ASP A 37 6.62 0.54 -0.63
C ASP A 37 6.62 0.68 0.90
N THR A 38 6.43 -0.41 1.63
CA THR A 38 6.40 -0.37 3.10
C THR A 38 7.69 0.12 3.72
N THR A 39 8.84 -0.27 3.14
CA THR A 39 10.14 0.22 3.58
C THR A 39 10.36 1.70 3.28
N PHE A 40 9.79 2.22 2.19
CA PHE A 40 9.83 3.65 1.91
C PHE A 40 9.10 4.43 2.99
N TYR A 41 7.87 4.02 3.31
CA TYR A 41 7.04 4.76 4.25
C TYR A 41 7.62 4.73 5.65
N ALA A 42 8.15 3.58 6.06
CA ALA A 42 8.82 3.43 7.34
C ALA A 42 10.13 4.24 7.41
N LEU A 43 10.93 4.28 6.34
CA LEU A 43 12.19 5.03 6.32
C LEU A 43 11.96 6.55 6.41
N ILE A 44 11.01 7.08 5.64
CA ILE A 44 10.64 8.51 5.73
C ILE A 44 10.05 8.81 7.11
N GLY A 45 9.17 7.94 7.61
CA GLY A 45 8.58 8.06 8.94
C GLY A 45 9.62 8.04 10.08
N ARG A 46 10.66 7.21 9.98
CA ARG A 46 11.81 7.25 10.92
C ARG A 46 12.51 8.60 10.89
N GLY A 47 12.80 9.14 9.71
CA GLY A 47 13.39 10.48 9.57
C GLY A 47 12.55 11.57 10.24
N MET A 48 11.22 11.49 10.13
CA MET A 48 10.31 12.42 10.82
C MET A 48 10.36 12.29 12.34
N LEU A 49 10.36 11.07 12.86
CA LEU A 49 10.27 10.81 14.31
C LEU A 49 11.61 10.93 15.04
N GLN A 50 12.69 10.51 14.40
CA GLN A 50 14.03 10.40 15.01
C GLN A 50 14.92 11.58 14.65
N GLU A 51 14.82 12.07 13.40
CA GLU A 51 15.69 13.14 12.89
C GLU A 51 14.97 14.49 12.81
N HIS A 52 13.67 14.54 13.18
CA HIS A 52 12.82 15.72 13.12
C HIS A 52 12.79 16.40 11.74
N MET A 53 13.03 15.64 10.68
CA MET A 53 13.00 16.13 9.30
C MET A 53 11.66 15.82 8.65
N LEU A 54 11.01 16.84 8.08
CA LEU A 54 9.79 16.62 7.30
C LEU A 54 10.13 15.85 6.01
N PRO A 55 9.16 15.11 5.45
CA PRO A 55 9.30 14.54 4.12
C PRO A 55 9.79 15.61 3.13
N TYR A 56 10.46 15.22 2.05
CA TYR A 56 11.03 16.12 1.02
C TYR A 56 12.30 16.88 1.43
N GLN A 57 12.64 16.94 2.72
CA GLN A 57 13.93 17.46 3.21
C GLN A 57 14.97 16.37 3.43
N TYR A 58 14.52 15.21 3.92
CA TYR A 58 15.39 14.05 4.15
C TYR A 58 15.35 13.05 3.00
N VAL A 59 14.17 12.49 2.73
CA VAL A 59 13.90 11.60 1.60
C VAL A 59 12.60 12.04 0.94
N PHE A 60 12.62 12.13 -0.38
CA PHE A 60 11.48 12.45 -1.22
C PHE A 60 10.69 11.18 -1.55
N ASP A 61 9.36 11.26 -1.49
CA ASP A 61 8.43 10.31 -2.11
C ASP A 61 7.15 11.05 -2.55
N HIS A 62 6.32 10.44 -3.37
CA HIS A 62 5.10 11.00 -3.93
C HIS A 62 3.84 10.68 -3.14
N LYS A 63 3.92 9.91 -2.05
CA LYS A 63 2.74 9.68 -1.19
C LYS A 63 2.50 10.87 -0.27
N PRO A 64 1.25 11.10 0.19
CA PRO A 64 0.98 12.23 1.06
C PRO A 64 1.42 11.93 2.50
N VAL A 65 1.69 12.98 3.29
CA VAL A 65 2.44 12.86 4.57
C VAL A 65 1.82 11.90 5.59
N GLY A 66 0.50 11.69 5.54
CA GLY A 66 -0.21 10.83 6.50
C GLY A 66 0.31 9.39 6.50
N VAL A 67 0.75 8.88 5.35
CA VAL A 67 1.31 7.53 5.28
C VAL A 67 2.61 7.41 6.07
N TYR A 68 3.51 8.39 5.97
CA TYR A 68 4.83 8.31 6.60
C TYR A 68 4.73 8.36 8.12
N VAL A 69 3.80 9.17 8.66
CA VAL A 69 3.53 9.23 10.10
C VAL A 69 3.08 7.87 10.61
N LEU A 70 2.10 7.25 9.94
CA LEU A 70 1.55 5.96 10.36
C LEU A 70 2.62 4.86 10.33
N TYR A 71 3.34 4.73 9.22
CA TYR A 71 4.38 3.69 9.09
C TYR A 71 5.59 3.96 9.99
N GLY A 72 5.96 5.22 10.21
CA GLY A 72 7.02 5.59 11.15
C GLY A 72 6.68 5.21 12.58
N VAL A 73 5.48 5.55 13.06
CA VAL A 73 5.02 5.19 14.41
C VAL A 73 4.92 3.69 14.55
N TRP A 74 4.33 2.99 13.57
CA TRP A 74 4.24 1.53 13.59
C TRP A 74 5.63 0.88 13.64
N ASP A 75 6.56 1.35 12.81
CA ASP A 75 7.91 0.80 12.75
C ASP A 75 8.68 1.04 14.07
N ALA A 76 8.53 2.21 14.69
CA ALA A 76 9.12 2.50 16.00
C ALA A 76 8.52 1.61 17.10
N LEU A 77 7.19 1.47 17.15
CA LEU A 77 6.49 0.62 18.14
C LEU A 77 6.84 -0.86 17.99
N THR A 78 7.15 -1.29 16.77
CA THR A 78 7.48 -2.68 16.44
C THR A 78 8.96 -2.91 16.18
N ALA A 79 9.84 -1.99 16.61
CA ALA A 79 11.29 -2.16 16.49
C ALA A 79 11.80 -3.50 17.06
N PRO A 80 11.24 -4.06 18.17
CA PRO A 80 11.64 -5.39 18.66
C PRO A 80 11.20 -6.56 17.78
N LEU A 81 10.34 -6.35 16.78
CA LEU A 81 9.84 -7.35 15.84
C LEU A 81 10.58 -7.20 14.49
N PRO A 82 11.69 -7.93 14.27
CA PRO A 82 12.51 -7.76 13.06
C PRO A 82 11.82 -8.27 11.78
N VAL A 83 10.80 -9.13 11.92
CA VAL A 83 10.07 -9.74 10.81
C VAL A 83 8.56 -9.74 11.05
N GLY A 84 7.78 -9.74 9.98
CA GLY A 84 6.32 -9.89 9.99
C GLY A 84 5.54 -8.66 10.46
N LYS A 85 6.19 -7.58 10.90
CA LYS A 85 5.49 -6.40 11.46
C LYS A 85 4.49 -5.77 10.52
N PHE A 86 4.78 -5.63 9.22
CA PHE A 86 3.83 -5.04 8.26
C PHE A 86 2.68 -6.00 7.94
N THR A 87 2.92 -7.30 8.01
CA THR A 87 1.86 -8.32 7.91
C THR A 87 0.96 -8.31 9.12
N VAL A 88 1.53 -8.14 10.33
CA VAL A 88 0.74 -7.92 11.55
C VAL A 88 -0.12 -6.67 11.42
N LEU A 89 0.42 -5.56 10.91
CA LEU A 89 -0.35 -4.35 10.62
C LEU A 89 -1.50 -4.64 9.65
N ALA A 90 -1.24 -5.38 8.57
CA ALA A 90 -2.26 -5.79 7.62
C ALA A 90 -3.37 -6.61 8.28
N LEU A 91 -3.01 -7.65 9.04
CA LEU A 91 -3.96 -8.53 9.72
C LEU A 91 -4.81 -7.76 10.76
N LEU A 92 -4.19 -6.87 11.55
CA LEU A 92 -4.91 -6.02 12.50
C LEU A 92 -5.90 -5.09 11.79
N SER A 93 -5.48 -4.50 10.67
CA SER A 93 -6.31 -3.62 9.85
C SER A 93 -7.50 -4.38 9.24
N LEU A 94 -7.26 -5.56 8.65
CA LEU A 94 -8.32 -6.42 8.11
C LEU A 94 -9.27 -6.92 9.21
N ALA A 95 -8.78 -7.18 10.43
CA ALA A 95 -9.62 -7.55 11.56
C ALA A 95 -10.51 -6.38 12.01
N ALA A 96 -9.94 -5.17 12.11
CA ALA A 96 -10.68 -3.95 12.40
C ALA A 96 -11.76 -3.67 11.33
N PHE A 97 -11.40 -3.81 10.05
CA PHE A 97 -12.32 -3.74 8.92
C PHE A 97 -13.49 -4.71 9.12
N ALA A 98 -13.20 -5.99 9.37
CA ALA A 98 -14.23 -7.01 9.51
C ALA A 98 -15.15 -6.76 10.71
N ALA A 99 -14.62 -6.24 11.82
CA ALA A 99 -15.38 -5.85 12.99
C ALA A 99 -16.32 -4.66 12.70
N MET A 100 -15.83 -3.63 12.00
CA MET A 100 -16.66 -2.50 11.56
C MET A 100 -17.74 -2.94 10.58
N ALA A 101 -17.40 -3.80 9.61
CA ALA A 101 -18.34 -4.34 8.63
C ALA A 101 -19.48 -5.13 9.31
N ARG A 102 -19.16 -5.91 10.34
CA ARG A 102 -20.18 -6.59 11.16
C ARG A 102 -21.17 -5.60 11.78
N SER A 103 -20.73 -4.44 12.23
CA SER A 103 -21.62 -3.48 12.89
C SER A 103 -22.62 -2.80 11.96
N ILE A 104 -22.30 -2.70 10.66
CA ILE A 104 -23.17 -2.11 9.63
C ILE A 104 -24.06 -3.18 9.00
N TRP A 105 -23.47 -4.29 8.55
CA TRP A 105 -24.15 -5.30 7.73
C TRP A 105 -24.50 -6.58 8.49
N HIS A 106 -24.24 -6.64 9.81
CA HIS A 106 -24.53 -7.81 10.66
C HIS A 106 -23.94 -9.12 10.11
N THR A 107 -22.77 -9.03 9.47
CA THR A 107 -22.02 -10.18 8.96
C THR A 107 -21.33 -10.93 10.11
N ARG A 108 -20.91 -12.17 9.84
CA ARG A 108 -19.98 -12.86 10.75
C ARG A 108 -18.58 -12.31 10.47
N TRP A 109 -18.02 -11.53 11.40
CA TRP A 109 -16.76 -10.82 11.20
C TRP A 109 -15.62 -11.77 10.75
N LEU A 110 -15.48 -12.95 11.37
CA LEU A 110 -14.49 -13.96 10.99
C LEU A 110 -14.56 -14.37 9.50
N TRP A 111 -15.75 -14.38 8.91
CA TRP A 111 -15.93 -14.75 7.50
C TRP A 111 -15.50 -13.62 6.56
N VAL A 112 -15.73 -12.36 6.94
CA VAL A 112 -15.24 -11.20 6.19
C VAL A 112 -13.71 -11.14 6.29
N PHE A 113 -13.18 -11.34 7.49
CA PHE A 113 -11.73 -11.41 7.73
C PHE A 113 -11.07 -12.52 6.90
N ALA A 114 -11.61 -13.74 6.95
CA ALA A 114 -11.09 -14.86 6.17
C ALA A 114 -11.21 -14.62 4.65
N ALA A 115 -12.33 -14.03 4.19
CA ALA A 115 -12.48 -13.68 2.77
C ALA A 115 -11.40 -12.69 2.32
N LEU A 116 -11.14 -11.64 3.10
CA LEU A 116 -10.10 -10.65 2.79
C LEU A 116 -8.70 -11.27 2.79
N VAL A 117 -8.36 -12.04 3.83
CA VAL A 117 -7.03 -12.66 3.97
C VAL A 117 -6.77 -13.69 2.87
N LEU A 118 -7.75 -14.54 2.56
CA LEU A 118 -7.55 -15.66 1.63
C LEU A 118 -7.78 -15.26 0.18
N LEU A 119 -8.87 -14.55 -0.12
CA LEU A 119 -9.20 -14.15 -1.49
C LEU A 119 -8.43 -12.90 -1.92
N GLY A 120 -7.80 -12.18 -0.99
CA GLY A 120 -6.98 -11.01 -1.25
C GLY A 120 -5.55 -11.30 -1.71
N ALA A 121 -5.15 -12.58 -1.80
CA ALA A 121 -3.82 -12.97 -2.24
C ALA A 121 -3.38 -12.37 -3.61
N PRO A 122 -4.24 -12.32 -4.65
CA PRO A 122 -3.91 -11.68 -5.93
C PRO A 122 -3.64 -10.17 -5.83
N PHE A 123 -3.99 -9.55 -4.71
CA PHE A 123 -3.90 -8.11 -4.48
C PHE A 123 -2.87 -7.74 -3.42
N GLU A 124 -2.07 -8.72 -2.97
CA GLU A 124 -0.99 -8.53 -2.00
C GLU A 124 -1.46 -7.92 -0.66
N LEU A 125 -2.69 -8.20 -0.20
CA LEU A 125 -3.22 -7.58 1.03
C LEU A 125 -2.41 -7.88 2.30
N LEU A 126 -1.71 -9.02 2.36
CA LEU A 126 -0.85 -9.35 3.50
C LEU A 126 0.53 -8.68 3.46
N ALA A 127 0.84 -7.96 2.39
CA ALA A 127 2.10 -7.24 2.28
C ALA A 127 2.22 -6.04 3.22
N GLY A 128 1.11 -5.62 3.82
CA GLY A 128 1.06 -4.42 4.63
C GLY A 128 1.26 -3.15 3.81
N ASN A 129 0.95 -3.18 2.51
CA ASN A 129 0.91 -1.97 1.69
C ASN A 129 -0.24 -1.05 2.10
N THR A 130 -0.20 0.21 1.63
CA THR A 130 -1.16 1.24 2.01
C THR A 130 -2.60 0.85 1.79
N GLU A 131 -2.87 0.02 0.79
CA GLU A 131 -4.19 -0.44 0.37
C GLU A 131 -4.95 -1.16 1.48
N THR A 132 -4.25 -1.80 2.42
CA THR A 132 -4.91 -2.48 3.54
C THR A 132 -5.36 -1.52 4.63
N LEU A 133 -4.54 -0.49 4.91
CA LEU A 133 -4.91 0.61 5.80
C LEU A 133 -6.04 1.42 5.18
N LEU A 134 -5.89 1.71 3.90
CA LEU A 134 -6.83 2.42 3.05
C LEU A 134 -8.24 1.83 3.18
N ILE A 135 -8.47 0.56 2.82
CA ILE A 135 -9.83 -0.02 2.85
C ILE A 135 -10.42 -0.02 4.27
N THR A 136 -9.56 -0.10 5.28
CA THR A 136 -9.95 -0.03 6.70
C THR A 136 -10.40 1.38 7.05
N THR A 137 -9.66 2.40 6.62
CA THR A 137 -9.99 3.80 6.83
C THR A 137 -11.19 4.26 6.00
N GLU A 138 -11.40 3.75 4.78
CA GLU A 138 -12.65 3.96 4.01
C GLU A 138 -13.85 3.51 4.83
N LEU A 139 -13.77 2.29 5.35
CA LEU A 139 -14.85 1.73 6.14
C LEU A 139 -15.04 2.48 7.46
N ALA A 140 -13.97 3.00 8.07
CA ALA A 140 -14.08 3.86 9.25
C ALA A 140 -14.84 5.16 8.93
N VAL A 141 -14.56 5.80 7.78
CA VAL A 141 -15.32 6.98 7.33
C VAL A 141 -16.80 6.64 7.13
N ILE A 142 -17.10 5.54 6.42
CA ILE A 142 -18.47 5.08 6.20
C ILE A 142 -19.17 4.78 7.54
N TRP A 143 -18.47 4.10 8.45
CA TRP A 143 -18.98 3.72 9.76
C TRP A 143 -19.30 4.91 10.65
N LEU A 144 -18.38 5.86 10.77
CA LEU A 144 -18.56 7.10 11.54
C LEU A 144 -19.68 7.95 10.93
N THR A 145 -19.67 8.14 9.60
CA THR A 145 -20.70 8.92 8.89
C THR A 145 -22.08 8.29 9.12
N ARG A 146 -22.19 6.97 8.96
CA ARG A 146 -23.45 6.24 9.19
C ARG A 146 -23.92 6.38 10.63
N LYS A 147 -23.04 6.21 11.62
CA LYS A 147 -23.38 6.37 13.03
C LYS A 147 -23.82 7.80 13.35
N GLY A 148 -23.14 8.81 12.82
CA GLY A 148 -23.51 10.22 12.99
C GLY A 148 -24.86 10.54 12.34
N THR A 149 -25.07 10.10 11.10
CA THR A 149 -26.33 10.30 10.36
C THR A 149 -27.52 9.66 11.06
N PHE A 150 -27.38 8.45 11.62
CA PHE A 150 -28.48 7.73 12.25
C PHE A 150 -28.49 7.81 13.79
N ALA A 151 -27.63 8.63 14.39
CA ALA A 151 -27.64 8.84 15.84
C ALA A 151 -28.98 9.46 16.28
N THR A 152 -29.73 8.69 17.08
CA THR A 152 -31.00 9.12 17.70
C THR A 152 -30.79 9.77 19.07
N THR A 153 -29.60 9.63 19.66
CA THR A 153 -29.21 10.23 20.94
C THR A 153 -28.57 11.61 20.77
N GLN A 154 -28.59 12.42 21.84
CA GLN A 154 -28.10 13.80 22.00
C GLN A 154 -27.34 14.42 20.80
N GLN A 155 -27.80 15.60 20.37
CA GLN A 155 -27.27 16.36 19.22
C GLN A 155 -25.74 16.54 19.24
N THR A 156 -25.13 16.65 20.42
CA THR A 156 -23.68 16.73 20.61
C THR A 156 -22.94 15.48 20.12
N ASN A 157 -23.45 14.28 20.42
CA ASN A 157 -22.82 13.03 20.00
C ASN A 157 -22.89 12.86 18.47
N ARG A 158 -24.03 13.21 17.86
CA ARG A 158 -24.18 13.27 16.40
C ARG A 158 -23.15 14.20 15.77
N ALA A 159 -22.96 15.39 16.35
CA ALA A 159 -22.05 16.37 15.79
C ALA A 159 -20.59 15.90 15.85
N LEU A 160 -20.17 15.36 17.00
CA LEU A 160 -18.83 14.80 17.19
C LEU A 160 -18.54 13.66 16.21
N LEU A 161 -19.49 12.75 15.99
CA LEU A 161 -19.32 11.63 15.06
C LEU A 161 -19.15 12.09 13.61
N LEU A 162 -19.91 13.10 13.18
CA LEU A 162 -19.81 13.65 11.82
C LEU A 162 -18.53 14.44 11.61
N MET A 163 -18.09 15.22 12.61
CA MET A 163 -16.79 15.89 12.56
C MET A 163 -15.64 14.87 12.56
N ALA A 164 -15.73 13.82 13.38
CA ALA A 164 -14.75 12.73 13.37
C ALA A 164 -14.72 11.98 12.03
N ALA A 165 -15.88 11.75 11.40
CA ALA A 165 -15.98 11.15 10.07
C ALA A 165 -15.27 12.01 9.02
N GLY A 166 -15.52 13.32 9.05
CA GLY A 166 -14.86 14.29 8.19
C GLY A 166 -13.35 14.34 8.41
N ALA A 167 -12.91 14.43 9.67
CA ALA A 167 -11.48 14.42 10.00
C ALA A 167 -10.79 13.15 9.52
N THR A 168 -11.43 11.99 9.73
CA THR A 168 -10.95 10.72 9.19
C THR A 168 -10.87 10.75 7.67
N PHE A 169 -11.88 11.29 6.98
CA PHE A 169 -11.86 11.44 5.52
C PHE A 169 -10.70 12.31 5.02
N GLY A 170 -10.46 13.46 5.65
CA GLY A 170 -9.33 14.34 5.33
C GLY A 170 -7.97 13.63 5.46
N LEU A 171 -7.82 12.78 6.49
CA LEU A 171 -6.63 11.96 6.68
C LEU A 171 -6.54 10.83 5.63
N THR A 172 -7.64 10.12 5.38
CA THR A 172 -7.72 8.99 4.44
C THR A 172 -7.35 9.39 3.00
N VAL A 173 -7.85 10.53 2.50
CA VAL A 173 -7.49 11.07 1.17
C VAL A 173 -5.99 11.42 1.07
N ASN A 174 -5.33 11.63 2.22
CA ASN A 174 -3.88 11.82 2.31
C ASN A 174 -3.10 10.52 2.61
N ILE A 175 -3.76 9.36 2.62
CA ILE A 175 -3.09 8.07 2.45
C ILE A 175 -3.03 7.74 0.95
N ASN A 176 -4.14 7.96 0.24
CA ASN A 176 -4.24 7.83 -1.21
C ASN A 176 -5.31 8.79 -1.75
N TYR A 177 -5.03 9.51 -2.84
CA TYR A 177 -6.00 10.46 -3.39
C TYR A 177 -7.24 9.75 -4.01
N LEU A 178 -7.10 8.47 -4.38
CA LEU A 178 -8.20 7.66 -4.94
C LEU A 178 -9.37 7.47 -3.98
N GLU A 179 -9.11 7.63 -2.68
CA GLU A 179 -10.12 7.53 -1.61
C GLU A 179 -11.26 8.50 -1.77
N GLY A 180 -10.97 9.71 -2.24
CA GLY A 180 -11.99 10.72 -2.48
C GLY A 180 -13.03 10.21 -3.49
N ILE A 181 -12.58 9.46 -4.50
CA ILE A 181 -13.45 8.87 -5.52
C ILE A 181 -14.19 7.67 -4.93
N CYS A 182 -13.50 6.74 -4.25
CA CYS A 182 -14.10 5.57 -3.62
C CYS A 182 -15.21 5.94 -2.62
N LEU A 183 -15.01 6.99 -1.83
CA LEU A 183 -15.95 7.40 -0.78
C LEU A 183 -17.04 8.34 -1.28
N PHE A 184 -16.92 8.90 -2.49
CA PHE A 184 -17.84 9.91 -3.01
C PHE A 184 -19.31 9.49 -2.93
N LEU A 185 -19.68 8.38 -3.58
CA LEU A 185 -21.06 7.91 -3.59
C LEU A 185 -21.58 7.46 -2.22
N PRO A 186 -20.89 6.59 -1.43
CA PRO A 186 -21.41 6.14 -0.15
C PRO A 186 -21.50 7.27 0.89
N VAL A 187 -20.55 8.22 0.92
CA VAL A 187 -20.60 9.35 1.84
C VAL A 187 -21.70 10.34 1.44
N CYS A 188 -21.83 10.71 0.16
CA CYS A 188 -22.92 11.56 -0.31
C CYS A 188 -24.28 10.96 0.04
N PHE A 189 -24.47 9.66 -0.17
CA PHE A 189 -25.69 8.97 0.24
C PHE A 189 -25.97 9.12 1.74
N LEU A 190 -24.98 8.86 2.61
CA LEU A 190 -25.17 8.97 4.06
C LEU A 190 -25.41 10.40 4.56
N LEU A 191 -24.78 11.40 3.94
CA LEU A 191 -24.96 12.79 4.36
C LEU A 191 -26.35 13.33 3.95
N LEU A 192 -26.86 12.89 2.79
CA LEU A 192 -28.09 13.39 2.18
C LEU A 192 -29.36 12.62 2.57
N THR A 193 -29.25 11.41 3.11
CA THR A 193 -30.41 10.55 3.44
C THR A 193 -31.19 10.95 4.70
N ASN A 194 -30.68 11.90 5.50
CA ASN A 194 -31.33 12.37 6.73
C ASN A 194 -32.16 13.65 6.48
N THR A 195 -33.10 13.97 7.37
CA THR A 195 -33.94 15.18 7.31
C THR A 195 -33.17 16.49 7.46
N ARG A 196 -31.92 16.48 7.96
CA ARG A 196 -31.04 17.66 8.07
C ARG A 196 -29.75 17.49 7.25
N PRO A 197 -29.84 17.42 5.90
CA PRO A 197 -28.69 17.12 5.06
C PRO A 197 -27.62 18.22 5.12
N LEU A 198 -28.03 19.50 5.12
CA LEU A 198 -27.10 20.63 5.20
C LEU A 198 -26.25 20.59 6.48
N PHE A 199 -26.86 20.31 7.63
CA PHE A 199 -26.15 20.19 8.90
C PHE A 199 -25.10 19.06 8.86
N ASN A 200 -25.46 17.90 8.30
CA ASN A 200 -24.53 16.79 8.15
C ASN A 200 -23.33 17.15 7.26
N VAL A 201 -23.60 17.78 6.12
CA VAL A 201 -22.57 18.21 5.16
C VAL A 201 -21.63 19.22 5.79
N VAL A 202 -22.16 20.24 6.49
CA VAL A 202 -21.35 21.28 7.13
C VAL A 202 -20.43 20.68 8.19
N LEU A 203 -20.95 19.82 9.09
CA LEU A 203 -20.12 19.21 10.12
C LEU A 203 -19.05 18.27 9.56
N PHE A 204 -19.39 17.49 8.54
CA PHE A 204 -18.43 16.65 7.85
C PHE A 204 -17.35 17.49 7.17
N ALA A 205 -17.72 18.59 6.52
CA ALA A 205 -16.77 19.51 5.89
C ALA A 205 -15.85 20.18 6.92
N LEU A 206 -16.38 20.67 8.03
CA LEU A 206 -15.60 21.23 9.13
C LEU A 206 -14.62 20.20 9.71
N GLY A 207 -15.08 18.97 9.91
CA GLY A 207 -14.24 17.85 10.29
C GLY A 207 -13.10 17.62 9.30
N THR A 208 -13.42 17.61 8.00
CA THR A 208 -12.44 17.42 6.91
C THR A 208 -11.36 18.49 6.94
N CYS A 209 -11.75 19.76 7.03
CA CYS A 209 -10.82 20.87 7.18
C CYS A 209 -9.94 20.70 8.43
N GLY A 210 -10.54 20.33 9.57
CA GLY A 210 -9.80 20.06 10.81
C GLY A 210 -8.77 18.94 10.68
N GLY A 211 -9.14 17.82 10.04
CA GLY A 211 -8.22 16.71 9.78
C GLY A 211 -7.03 17.11 8.90
N LEU A 212 -7.28 17.91 7.86
CA LEU A 212 -6.22 18.45 6.99
C LEU A 212 -5.31 19.43 7.74
N VAL A 213 -5.87 20.31 8.57
CA VAL A 213 -5.09 21.25 9.39
C VAL A 213 -4.17 20.49 10.35
N VAL A 214 -4.68 19.46 11.03
CA VAL A 214 -3.86 18.62 11.92
C VAL A 214 -2.71 17.97 11.14
N LEU A 215 -3.01 17.40 9.98
CA LEU A 215 -2.03 16.72 9.15
C LEU A 215 -0.89 17.64 8.66
N PHE A 216 -1.24 18.84 8.19
CA PHE A 216 -0.27 19.79 7.63
C PHE A 216 0.29 20.77 8.66
N SER A 217 -0.17 20.73 9.92
CA SER A 217 0.35 21.59 10.99
C SER A 217 1.88 21.53 11.16
N PRO A 218 2.59 20.40 11.00
CA PRO A 218 4.05 20.39 11.11
C PRO A 218 4.73 21.26 10.05
N TYR A 219 4.18 21.33 8.84
CA TYR A 219 4.69 22.18 7.76
C TYR A 219 4.43 23.67 8.03
N LEU A 220 3.31 23.99 8.67
CA LEU A 220 3.01 25.37 9.09
C LEU A 220 3.98 25.85 10.17
N VAL A 221 4.36 24.97 11.11
CA VAL A 221 5.34 25.26 12.16
C VAL A 221 6.75 25.42 11.59
N GLN A 222 7.11 24.66 10.56
CA GLN A 222 8.43 24.76 9.93
C GLN A 222 8.67 26.09 9.19
N GLY A 223 7.62 26.75 8.69
CA GLY A 223 7.69 28.08 8.09
C GLY A 223 7.18 28.16 6.65
N HIS A 224 7.11 29.40 6.12
CA HIS A 224 6.28 29.79 4.97
C HIS A 224 6.59 29.13 3.60
N HIS A 225 7.65 28.34 3.46
CA HIS A 225 7.97 27.66 2.19
C HIS A 225 7.86 26.14 2.21
N ALA A 226 7.89 25.49 3.38
CA ALA A 226 7.93 24.02 3.46
C ALA A 226 6.68 23.36 2.85
N LEU A 227 5.50 23.92 3.10
CA LEU A 227 4.24 23.42 2.53
C LEU A 227 4.15 23.69 1.02
N ALA A 228 4.65 24.83 0.55
CA ALA A 228 4.67 25.16 -0.87
C ALA A 228 5.62 24.23 -1.64
N ASP A 229 6.82 23.99 -1.09
CA ASP A 229 7.81 23.07 -1.65
C ASP A 229 7.26 21.64 -1.73
N TYR A 230 6.57 21.19 -0.68
CA TYR A 230 5.86 19.91 -0.67
C TYR A 230 4.93 19.78 -1.88
N PHE A 231 4.03 20.75 -2.09
CA PHE A 231 3.07 20.69 -3.20
C PHE A 231 3.73 20.86 -4.57
N THR A 232 4.75 21.71 -4.70
CA THR A 232 5.50 21.89 -5.96
C THR A 232 6.22 20.61 -6.35
N LEU A 233 6.90 19.94 -5.41
CA LEU A 233 7.61 18.70 -5.67
C LEU A 233 6.63 17.56 -5.98
N GLN A 234 5.52 17.47 -5.24
CA GLN A 234 4.42 16.54 -5.51
C GLN A 234 3.85 16.71 -6.93
N HIS A 235 3.51 17.94 -7.29
CA HIS A 235 3.00 18.26 -8.63
C HIS A 235 4.00 17.88 -9.72
N THR A 236 5.28 18.27 -9.56
CA THR A 236 6.35 17.96 -10.52
C THR A 236 6.50 16.45 -10.72
N PHE A 237 6.51 15.67 -9.64
CA PHE A 237 6.62 14.22 -9.72
C PHE A 237 5.39 13.61 -10.39
N LEU A 238 4.18 13.94 -9.95
CA LEU A 238 2.94 13.35 -10.48
C LEU A 238 2.77 13.65 -11.98
N HIS A 239 3.17 14.84 -12.43
CA HIS A 239 3.17 15.20 -13.84
C HIS A 239 4.14 14.32 -14.65
N SER A 240 5.36 14.11 -14.15
CA SER A 240 6.38 13.26 -14.79
C SER A 240 6.10 11.76 -14.68
N TYR A 241 5.38 11.34 -13.64
CA TYR A 241 5.04 9.95 -13.35
C TYR A 241 3.85 9.43 -14.19
N SER A 242 3.16 10.32 -14.91
CA SER A 242 1.93 10.02 -15.64
C SER A 242 2.05 8.75 -16.52
N ALA A 243 1.09 7.83 -16.34
CA ALA A 243 1.10 6.56 -17.04
C ALA A 243 0.91 6.76 -18.56
N LYS A 244 1.85 6.19 -19.34
CA LYS A 244 1.70 6.02 -20.80
C LYS A 244 0.39 5.30 -21.12
N LEU A 245 -0.20 5.61 -22.28
CA LEU A 245 -1.45 5.00 -22.76
C LEU A 245 -1.44 3.46 -22.65
N SER A 246 -0.31 2.82 -23.00
CA SER A 246 -0.17 1.36 -22.90
C SER A 246 -0.30 0.81 -21.48
N LYS A 247 0.16 1.54 -20.45
CA LYS A 247 -0.03 1.15 -19.05
C LYS A 247 -1.50 1.29 -18.63
N ARG A 248 -2.17 2.37 -19.07
CA ARG A 248 -3.60 2.60 -18.80
C ARG A 248 -4.48 1.52 -19.41
N ILE A 249 -4.23 1.13 -20.66
CA ILE A 249 -4.95 0.02 -21.31
C ILE A 249 -4.74 -1.28 -20.53
N LYS A 250 -3.50 -1.59 -20.13
CA LYS A 250 -3.21 -2.77 -19.29
C LYS A 250 -3.98 -2.73 -17.96
N ALA A 251 -4.11 -1.56 -17.34
CA ALA A 251 -4.86 -1.40 -16.09
C ALA A 251 -6.36 -1.71 -16.28
N VAL A 252 -6.95 -1.20 -17.37
CA VAL A 252 -8.35 -1.50 -17.74
C VAL A 252 -8.55 -3.00 -17.98
N LEU A 253 -7.66 -3.63 -18.75
CA LEU A 253 -7.74 -5.07 -19.04
C LEU A 253 -7.58 -5.92 -17.78
N LEU A 254 -6.64 -5.55 -16.90
CA LEU A 254 -6.42 -6.24 -15.63
C LEU A 254 -7.65 -6.14 -14.73
N LEU A 255 -8.24 -4.95 -14.62
CA LEU A 255 -9.47 -4.75 -13.85
C LEU A 255 -10.63 -5.58 -14.42
N ALA A 256 -10.82 -5.55 -15.74
CA ALA A 256 -11.87 -6.34 -16.40
C ALA A 256 -11.69 -7.85 -16.14
N ALA A 257 -10.44 -8.34 -16.21
CA ALA A 257 -10.12 -9.73 -15.91
C ALA A 257 -10.46 -10.10 -14.46
N TYR A 258 -10.08 -9.28 -13.48
CA TYR A 258 -10.42 -9.53 -12.09
C TYR A 258 -11.93 -9.43 -11.84
N LEU A 259 -12.63 -8.43 -12.37
CA LEU A 259 -14.09 -8.34 -12.23
C LEU A 259 -14.81 -9.53 -12.87
N ALA A 260 -14.30 -10.08 -13.98
CA ALA A 260 -14.82 -11.29 -14.59
C ALA A 260 -14.66 -12.51 -13.66
N VAL A 261 -13.52 -12.63 -12.98
CA VAL A 261 -13.26 -13.69 -11.98
C VAL A 261 -14.21 -13.60 -10.78
N PHE A 262 -14.55 -12.39 -10.35
CA PHE A 262 -15.51 -12.14 -9.26
C PHE A 262 -16.97 -12.01 -9.72
N SER A 263 -17.24 -12.15 -11.02
CA SER A 263 -18.57 -11.98 -11.61
C SER A 263 -19.68 -12.85 -11.00
N PRO A 264 -19.45 -14.10 -10.50
CA PRO A 264 -20.52 -14.86 -9.86
C PRO A 264 -21.13 -14.14 -8.65
N ILE A 265 -20.29 -13.45 -7.87
CA ILE A 265 -20.72 -12.67 -6.70
C ILE A 265 -21.50 -11.45 -7.18
N LEU A 266 -20.95 -10.73 -8.15
CA LEU A 266 -21.55 -9.49 -8.70
C LEU A 266 -22.90 -9.78 -9.37
N ILE A 267 -22.98 -10.79 -10.23
CA ILE A 267 -24.21 -11.19 -10.92
C ILE A 267 -25.30 -11.55 -9.90
N LYS A 268 -24.97 -12.30 -8.84
CA LYS A 268 -25.95 -12.61 -7.79
C LYS A 268 -26.34 -11.38 -6.98
N TRP A 269 -25.38 -10.54 -6.61
CA TRP A 269 -25.61 -9.32 -5.83
C TRP A 269 -26.52 -8.33 -6.58
N PHE A 270 -26.24 -8.07 -7.86
CA PHE A 270 -27.04 -7.17 -8.69
C PHE A 270 -28.33 -7.83 -9.20
N GLY A 271 -28.32 -9.14 -9.46
CA GLY A 271 -29.49 -9.89 -9.93
C GLY A 271 -30.61 -10.04 -8.89
N GLN A 272 -30.27 -10.02 -7.59
CA GLN A 272 -31.28 -9.92 -6.52
C GLN A 272 -31.95 -8.54 -6.46
N LYS A 273 -31.33 -7.51 -7.03
CA LYS A 273 -31.74 -6.12 -6.91
C LYS A 273 -32.47 -5.69 -8.17
N SER A 274 -33.69 -6.17 -8.32
CA SER A 274 -34.62 -5.49 -9.22
C SER A 274 -35.03 -4.18 -8.55
N ILE A 275 -34.44 -3.06 -9.00
CA ILE A 275 -34.85 -1.68 -8.63
C ILE A 275 -36.37 -1.49 -8.82
N LEU A 276 -36.99 -2.33 -9.67
CA LEU A 276 -38.41 -2.29 -10.02
C LEU A 276 -39.32 -3.17 -9.14
N LYS A 277 -38.78 -4.07 -8.28
CA LYS A 277 -39.63 -5.04 -7.53
C LYS A 277 -39.56 -4.90 -6.01
N THR A 278 -38.43 -4.48 -5.44
CA THR A 278 -38.30 -4.23 -3.99
C THR A 278 -37.19 -3.22 -3.75
N ALA A 279 -37.51 -2.13 -3.06
CA ALA A 279 -36.51 -1.13 -2.71
C ALA A 279 -35.44 -1.76 -1.78
N PRO A 280 -34.14 -1.74 -2.15
CA PRO A 280 -33.09 -2.28 -1.30
C PRO A 280 -32.98 -1.50 0.01
N THR A 281 -32.57 -2.18 1.09
CA THR A 281 -32.33 -1.52 2.37
C THR A 281 -31.21 -0.47 2.26
N PRO A 282 -31.21 0.60 3.08
CA PRO A 282 -30.18 1.64 3.03
C PRO A 282 -28.74 1.10 3.11
N ASP A 283 -28.49 0.11 3.98
CA ASP A 283 -27.16 -0.51 4.13
C ASP A 283 -26.75 -1.33 2.89
N THR A 284 -27.73 -1.94 2.23
CA THR A 284 -27.53 -2.69 0.97
C THR A 284 -27.23 -1.75 -0.19
N THR A 285 -27.88 -0.58 -0.22
CA THR A 285 -27.60 0.51 -1.17
C THR A 285 -26.21 1.10 -0.94
N LEU A 286 -25.88 1.38 0.32
CA LEU A 286 -24.58 1.90 0.74
C LEU A 286 -23.42 1.02 0.24
N LEU A 287 -23.51 -0.30 0.43
CA LEU A 287 -22.48 -1.24 -0.02
C LEU A 287 -22.36 -1.31 -1.55
N THR A 288 -23.49 -1.19 -2.27
CA THR A 288 -23.46 -1.10 -3.75
C THR A 288 -22.81 0.20 -4.19
N LEU A 289 -23.17 1.33 -3.59
CA LEU A 289 -22.61 2.63 -3.96
C LEU A 289 -21.10 2.65 -3.74
N TRP A 290 -20.62 2.11 -2.62
CA TRP A 290 -19.18 1.97 -2.37
C TRP A 290 -18.49 1.13 -3.45
N PHE A 291 -19.02 -0.04 -3.81
CA PHE A 291 -18.44 -0.83 -4.91
C PHE A 291 -18.43 -0.05 -6.24
N VAL A 292 -19.53 0.61 -6.59
CA VAL A 292 -19.67 1.35 -7.86
C VAL A 292 -18.69 2.52 -7.92
N SER A 293 -18.38 3.19 -6.81
CA SER A 293 -17.36 4.25 -6.76
C SER A 293 -15.93 3.72 -6.72
N SER A 294 -15.68 2.54 -6.13
CA SER A 294 -14.33 1.95 -6.08
C SER A 294 -13.80 1.48 -7.44
N VAL A 295 -14.68 1.04 -8.35
CA VAL A 295 -14.29 0.60 -9.72
C VAL A 295 -13.63 1.72 -10.53
N PRO A 296 -14.23 2.93 -10.70
CA PRO A 296 -13.58 4.03 -11.41
C PRO A 296 -12.35 4.56 -10.67
N ALA A 297 -12.32 4.51 -9.33
CA ALA A 297 -11.12 4.86 -8.57
C ALA A 297 -9.92 3.97 -8.95
N ALA A 298 -10.11 2.65 -9.02
CA ALA A 298 -9.07 1.72 -9.45
C ALA A 298 -8.57 2.02 -10.88
N LEU A 299 -9.46 2.45 -11.80
CA LEU A 299 -9.08 2.85 -13.16
C LEU A 299 -8.29 4.16 -13.21
N LEU A 300 -8.66 5.14 -12.37
CA LEU A 300 -8.02 6.45 -12.33
C LEU A 300 -6.58 6.40 -11.83
N SER A 301 -6.18 5.32 -11.17
CA SER A 301 -4.78 5.04 -10.87
C SER A 301 -3.90 5.07 -12.13
N GLY A 302 -4.42 4.61 -13.29
CA GLY A 302 -3.71 4.58 -14.57
C GLY A 302 -2.58 3.56 -14.67
N HIS A 303 -2.24 2.84 -13.59
CA HIS A 303 -1.18 1.85 -13.54
C HIS A 303 -1.75 0.43 -13.37
N PRO A 304 -1.21 -0.59 -14.05
CA PRO A 304 -1.69 -1.98 -13.94
C PRO A 304 -1.14 -2.64 -12.68
N PHE A 305 -1.37 -2.04 -11.51
CA PHE A 305 -0.97 -2.59 -10.23
C PHE A 305 -2.13 -3.35 -9.59
N SER A 306 -1.89 -4.61 -9.23
CA SER A 306 -2.94 -5.47 -8.69
C SER A 306 -3.46 -5.01 -7.33
N HIS A 307 -2.61 -4.38 -6.49
CA HIS A 307 -3.01 -3.91 -5.17
C HIS A 307 -4.15 -2.87 -5.20
N TYR A 308 -4.27 -2.05 -6.26
CA TYR A 308 -5.40 -1.13 -6.42
C TYR A 308 -6.76 -1.81 -6.59
N SER A 309 -6.78 -3.13 -6.84
CA SER A 309 -8.02 -3.90 -6.82
C SER A 309 -8.59 -4.07 -5.41
N GLY A 310 -7.79 -3.81 -4.36
CA GLY A 310 -8.25 -3.78 -2.97
C GLY A 310 -9.48 -2.87 -2.78
N LEU A 311 -9.52 -1.74 -3.49
CA LEU A 311 -10.59 -0.73 -3.43
C LEU A 311 -11.99 -1.32 -3.66
N TRP A 312 -12.15 -2.12 -4.73
CA TRP A 312 -13.43 -2.74 -5.07
C TRP A 312 -13.57 -4.14 -4.45
N PHE A 313 -12.46 -4.82 -4.15
CA PHE A 313 -12.47 -6.14 -3.54
C PHE A 313 -12.99 -6.12 -2.10
N ALA A 314 -12.71 -5.05 -1.34
CA ALA A 314 -13.20 -4.88 0.02
C ALA A 314 -14.74 -4.94 0.12
N PRO A 315 -15.53 -4.13 -0.62
CA PRO A 315 -16.98 -4.27 -0.62
C PRO A 315 -17.46 -5.61 -1.19
N VAL A 316 -16.79 -6.17 -2.21
CA VAL A 316 -17.14 -7.51 -2.77
C VAL A 316 -17.00 -8.63 -1.73
N SER A 317 -16.00 -8.55 -0.85
CA SER A 317 -15.82 -9.52 0.24
C SER A 317 -17.00 -9.50 1.22
N ILE A 318 -17.53 -8.31 1.52
CA ILE A 318 -18.75 -8.17 2.34
C ILE A 318 -19.97 -8.74 1.60
N MET A 319 -20.11 -8.45 0.30
CA MET A 319 -21.20 -8.98 -0.54
C MET A 319 -21.20 -10.51 -0.56
N LEU A 320 -20.03 -11.14 -0.73
CA LEU A 320 -19.88 -12.60 -0.71
C LEU A 320 -20.39 -13.20 0.62
N VAL A 321 -19.99 -12.61 1.75
CA VAL A 321 -20.40 -13.09 3.08
C VAL A 321 -21.90 -12.90 3.30
N LEU A 322 -22.48 -11.80 2.83
CA LEU A 322 -23.92 -11.55 2.91
C LEU A 322 -24.73 -12.53 2.07
N LEU A 323 -24.33 -12.76 0.81
CA LEU A 323 -24.98 -13.74 -0.06
C LEU A 323 -24.89 -15.16 0.52
N SER A 324 -23.75 -15.50 1.12
CA SER A 324 -23.56 -16.79 1.80
C SER A 324 -24.46 -16.92 3.04
N LYS A 325 -24.62 -15.85 3.84
CA LYS A 325 -25.54 -15.80 4.99
C LYS A 325 -26.99 -15.99 4.56
N GLN A 326 -27.37 -15.46 3.39
CA GLN A 326 -28.70 -15.63 2.78
C GLN A 326 -28.90 -17.03 2.16
N LYS A 327 -27.92 -17.93 2.25
CA LYS A 327 -27.95 -19.28 1.67
C LYS A 327 -28.18 -19.28 0.16
N ILE A 328 -27.69 -18.25 -0.54
CA ILE A 328 -27.81 -18.16 -2.00
C ILE A 328 -26.99 -19.26 -2.65
N HIS A 329 -27.64 -20.03 -3.52
CA HIS A 329 -26.99 -21.08 -4.28
C HIS A 329 -26.15 -20.50 -5.42
N PHE A 330 -24.86 -20.83 -5.38
CA PHE A 330 -23.93 -20.65 -6.48
C PHE A 330 -23.75 -21.99 -7.21
N SER A 331 -23.56 -21.94 -8.53
CA SER A 331 -23.11 -23.14 -9.27
C SER A 331 -21.70 -23.51 -8.77
N GLY A 332 -21.46 -24.81 -8.55
CA GLY A 332 -20.17 -25.30 -8.03
C GLY A 332 -18.98 -24.87 -8.86
N TRP A 333 -19.15 -24.77 -10.18
CA TRP A 333 -18.12 -24.37 -11.14
C TRP A 333 -17.93 -22.85 -11.27
N ALA A 334 -18.89 -22.05 -10.79
CA ALA A 334 -18.84 -20.60 -10.96
C ALA A 334 -17.62 -19.98 -10.26
N PHE A 335 -17.13 -20.59 -9.18
CA PHE A 335 -15.95 -20.12 -8.44
C PHE A 335 -14.64 -20.76 -8.88
N ALA A 336 -14.62 -21.67 -9.85
CA ALA A 336 -13.39 -22.29 -10.31
C ALA A 336 -12.35 -21.26 -10.81
N PRO A 337 -12.70 -20.22 -11.59
CA PRO A 337 -11.75 -19.19 -11.97
C PRO A 337 -11.16 -18.44 -10.77
N LEU A 338 -12.00 -18.09 -9.79
CA LEU A 338 -11.57 -17.41 -8.56
C LEU A 338 -10.62 -18.28 -7.74
N ALA A 339 -10.97 -19.55 -7.54
CA ALA A 339 -10.13 -20.50 -6.83
C ALA A 339 -8.76 -20.66 -7.51
N THR A 340 -8.73 -20.81 -8.84
CA THR A 340 -7.49 -20.90 -9.61
C THR A 340 -6.62 -19.65 -9.44
N VAL A 341 -7.20 -18.45 -9.60
CA VAL A 341 -6.45 -17.20 -9.47
C VAL A 341 -5.89 -17.03 -8.06
N VAL A 342 -6.69 -17.31 -7.02
CA VAL A 342 -6.25 -17.21 -5.62
C VAL A 342 -5.14 -18.21 -5.30
N VAL A 343 -5.28 -19.48 -5.70
CA VAL A 343 -4.27 -20.50 -5.43
C VAL A 343 -2.96 -20.20 -6.15
N LEU A 344 -3.02 -19.85 -7.45
CA LEU A 344 -1.81 -19.50 -8.22
C LEU A 344 -1.12 -18.27 -7.65
N SER A 345 -1.88 -17.23 -7.28
CA SER A 345 -1.31 -16.02 -6.67
C SER A 345 -0.71 -16.32 -5.29
N GLY A 346 -1.38 -17.14 -4.48
CA GLY A 346 -0.87 -17.56 -3.17
C GLY A 346 0.44 -18.35 -3.28
N VAL A 347 0.56 -19.24 -4.26
CA VAL A 347 1.81 -19.97 -4.54
C VAL A 347 2.92 -19.03 -5.03
N ASP A 348 2.61 -18.12 -5.96
CA ASP A 348 3.59 -17.17 -6.49
C ASP A 348 4.12 -16.23 -5.40
N GLU A 349 3.25 -15.66 -4.58
CA GLU A 349 3.63 -14.82 -3.44
C GLU A 349 4.44 -15.61 -2.40
N THR A 350 4.04 -16.85 -2.09
CA THR A 350 4.81 -17.71 -1.17
C THR A 350 6.23 -17.96 -1.71
N HIS A 351 6.36 -18.28 -3.00
CA HIS A 351 7.64 -18.51 -3.64
C HIS A 351 8.51 -17.26 -3.67
N LYS A 352 7.94 -16.11 -4.05
CA LYS A 352 8.58 -14.80 -4.06
C LYS A 352 9.08 -14.43 -2.67
N ASN A 353 8.24 -14.58 -1.64
CA ASN A 353 8.59 -14.27 -0.27
C ASN A 353 9.72 -15.14 0.27
N LEU A 354 9.67 -16.45 0.03
CA LEU A 354 10.74 -17.37 0.43
C LEU A 354 12.06 -17.04 -0.27
N LYS A 355 12.00 -16.69 -1.56
CA LYS A 355 13.18 -16.28 -2.33
C LYS A 355 13.79 -14.99 -1.79
N ASP A 356 12.97 -13.99 -1.47
CA ASP A 356 13.44 -12.72 -0.90
C ASP A 356 14.03 -12.93 0.50
N TYR A 357 13.42 -13.77 1.33
CA TYR A 357 13.99 -14.19 2.61
C TYR A 357 15.40 -14.78 2.48
N ILE A 358 15.59 -15.71 1.53
CA ILE A 358 16.89 -16.32 1.24
C ILE A 358 17.89 -15.28 0.71
N ASN A 359 17.44 -14.31 -0.09
CA ASN A 359 18.31 -13.25 -0.61
C ASN A 359 18.77 -12.29 0.49
N PHE A 360 17.88 -11.87 1.39
CA PHE A 360 18.24 -10.98 2.50
C PHE A 360 19.24 -11.61 3.44
N LYS A 361 19.14 -12.92 3.69
CA LYS A 361 20.11 -13.67 4.51
C LYS A 361 21.53 -13.76 3.92
N GLN A 362 21.70 -13.46 2.63
CA GLN A 362 23.02 -13.43 1.99
C GLN A 362 23.74 -12.08 2.17
N ILE A 363 23.07 -11.07 2.72
CA ILE A 363 23.64 -9.73 2.96
C ILE A 363 23.87 -9.55 4.45
N ASP A 364 25.09 -9.15 4.80
CA ASP A 364 25.44 -8.79 6.17
C ASP A 364 25.14 -7.30 6.39
N TYR A 365 23.88 -6.99 6.68
CA TYR A 365 23.44 -5.62 6.93
C TYR A 365 24.03 -5.01 8.20
N THR A 366 24.39 -5.83 9.18
CA THR A 366 25.09 -5.37 10.40
C THR A 366 26.48 -4.85 10.03
N ARG A 367 27.26 -5.62 9.26
CA ARG A 367 28.58 -5.16 8.79
C ARG A 367 28.49 -3.89 7.93
N VAL A 368 27.46 -3.78 7.08
CA VAL A 368 27.23 -2.56 6.28
C VAL A 368 26.96 -1.37 7.19
N SER A 369 26.12 -1.54 8.22
CA SER A 369 25.84 -0.52 9.23
C SER A 369 27.11 -0.13 10.00
N ASP A 370 27.91 -1.09 10.44
CA ASP A 370 29.16 -0.85 11.18
C ASP A 370 30.22 -0.11 10.35
N LEU A 371 30.30 -0.40 9.05
CA LEU A 371 31.22 0.27 8.12
C LEU A 371 30.86 1.75 7.91
N VAL A 372 29.57 2.03 7.72
CA VAL A 372 29.06 3.38 7.43
C VAL A 372 28.88 4.22 8.69
N GLN A 373 28.55 3.56 9.81
CA GLN A 373 28.15 4.20 11.06
C GLN A 373 27.00 5.19 10.82
N GLN A 374 27.13 6.44 11.30
CA GLN A 374 26.12 7.48 11.16
C GLN A 374 26.37 8.40 9.93
N GLN A 375 27.32 8.04 9.06
CA GLN A 375 27.64 8.85 7.90
C GLN A 375 26.59 8.70 6.80
N LYS A 376 26.32 9.79 6.07
CA LYS A 376 25.39 9.79 4.95
C LYS A 376 25.98 9.02 3.77
N VAL A 377 25.13 8.26 3.08
CA VAL A 377 25.50 7.45 1.90
C VAL A 377 24.81 8.01 0.66
N LEU A 378 25.59 8.30 -0.38
CA LEU A 378 25.04 8.62 -1.69
C LEU A 378 24.57 7.33 -2.36
N ASN A 379 23.27 7.21 -2.61
CA ASN A 379 22.72 6.12 -3.39
C ASN A 379 22.76 6.45 -4.88
N ILE A 380 23.36 5.59 -5.69
CA ILE A 380 23.27 5.68 -7.15
C ILE A 380 22.59 4.40 -7.64
N ARG A 381 21.30 4.50 -7.99
CA ARG A 381 20.51 3.42 -8.60
C ARG A 381 20.46 2.08 -7.83
N THR A 382 20.73 2.04 -6.52
CA THR A 382 20.48 0.81 -5.72
C THR A 382 19.11 0.81 -5.07
N PRO A 383 18.57 -0.36 -4.69
CA PRO A 383 17.34 -0.43 -3.91
C PRO A 383 17.49 0.24 -2.54
N HIS A 384 16.56 1.14 -2.21
CA HIS A 384 16.41 1.76 -0.88
C HIS A 384 16.24 0.75 0.26
N THR A 385 15.89 -0.49 -0.06
CA THR A 385 15.80 -1.57 0.93
C THR A 385 17.10 -1.74 1.71
N HIS A 386 18.25 -1.42 1.11
CA HIS A 386 19.53 -1.45 1.82
C HIS A 386 19.62 -0.39 2.92
N PHE A 387 19.06 0.79 2.70
CA PHE A 387 19.02 1.86 3.69
C PHE A 387 18.10 1.51 4.85
N TYR A 388 16.95 0.91 4.55
CA TYR A 388 16.04 0.44 5.59
C TYR A 388 16.65 -0.67 6.46
N MET A 389 17.29 -1.66 5.82
CA MET A 389 17.83 -2.85 6.50
C MET A 389 19.13 -2.58 7.29
N ALA A 390 20.01 -1.71 6.79
CA ALA A 390 21.25 -1.35 7.48
C ALA A 390 21.15 -0.03 8.28
N HIS A 391 19.95 0.53 8.40
CA HIS A 391 19.70 1.80 9.11
C HIS A 391 20.59 2.95 8.61
N LEU A 392 20.72 3.08 7.28
CA LEU A 392 21.61 4.08 6.65
C LEU A 392 20.89 5.41 6.46
N HIS A 393 21.66 6.50 6.56
CA HIS A 393 21.17 7.85 6.27
C HIS A 393 21.45 8.25 4.82
N SER A 394 20.45 8.83 4.15
CA SER A 394 20.61 9.25 2.76
C SER A 394 21.43 10.54 2.65
N PHE A 395 22.34 10.60 1.68
CA PHE A 395 23.06 11.83 1.32
C PHE A 395 22.16 12.83 0.59
N ASP A 396 21.41 12.33 -0.41
CA ASP A 396 20.47 13.11 -1.21
C ASP A 396 19.03 12.68 -0.90
N ARG A 397 18.08 13.59 -1.11
CA ARG A 397 16.66 13.32 -0.93
C ARG A 397 16.12 12.30 -1.94
N TYR A 398 16.75 12.13 -3.10
CA TYR A 398 16.34 11.17 -4.11
C TYR A 398 16.93 9.78 -3.86
N LEU A 399 16.44 9.14 -2.80
CA LEU A 399 16.94 7.82 -2.38
C LEU A 399 16.55 6.69 -3.34
N PHE A 400 15.51 6.83 -4.15
CA PHE A 400 14.97 5.67 -4.86
C PHE A 400 15.78 5.43 -6.12
N ARG A 401 15.91 4.15 -6.48
CA ARG A 401 16.69 3.71 -7.62
C ARG A 401 16.44 4.55 -8.90
N ASP A 402 15.18 4.87 -9.17
CA ASP A 402 14.78 5.54 -10.41
C ASP A 402 14.41 7.04 -10.20
N HIS A 403 14.54 7.61 -8.99
CA HIS A 403 14.07 8.98 -8.73
C HIS A 403 14.82 10.03 -9.55
N ILE A 404 16.15 9.99 -9.51
CA ILE A 404 16.97 10.92 -10.29
C ILE A 404 16.71 10.73 -11.79
N ASP A 405 16.50 9.49 -12.24
CA ASP A 405 16.20 9.19 -13.64
C ASP A 405 14.81 9.71 -14.06
N ILE A 406 13.79 9.65 -13.18
CA ILE A 406 12.45 10.18 -13.45
C ILE A 406 12.44 11.71 -13.48
N ILE A 407 13.18 12.35 -12.57
CA ILE A 407 13.15 13.81 -12.40
C ILE A 407 14.08 14.51 -13.40
N TYR A 408 15.30 14.00 -13.58
CA TYR A 408 16.34 14.65 -14.40
C TYR A 408 16.49 14.03 -15.80
N GLY A 409 15.94 12.83 -16.03
CA GLY A 409 16.00 12.17 -17.34
C GLY A 409 17.42 12.04 -17.86
N LYS A 410 17.70 12.64 -19.02
CA LYS A 410 19.04 12.61 -19.65
C LYS A 410 20.14 13.31 -18.82
N ASN A 411 19.75 14.16 -17.87
CA ASN A 411 20.68 14.90 -17.02
C ASN A 411 21.00 14.17 -15.70
N ALA A 412 20.49 12.95 -15.49
CA ALA A 412 20.73 12.16 -14.28
C ALA A 412 22.23 12.00 -13.96
N ALA A 413 23.07 11.72 -14.97
CA ALA A 413 24.51 11.59 -14.79
C ALA A 413 25.17 12.89 -14.29
N GLN A 414 24.70 14.05 -14.75
CA GLN A 414 25.22 15.35 -14.32
C GLN A 414 24.86 15.61 -12.86
N HIS A 415 23.64 15.25 -12.44
CA HIS A 415 23.21 15.34 -11.04
C HIS A 415 24.10 14.47 -10.14
N TYR A 416 24.34 13.19 -10.52
CA TYR A 416 25.25 12.33 -9.76
C TYR A 416 26.67 12.88 -9.65
N LEU A 417 27.22 13.49 -10.72
CA LEU A 417 28.53 14.13 -10.67
C LEU A 417 28.55 15.34 -9.74
N GLN A 418 27.47 16.11 -9.68
CA GLN A 418 27.33 17.23 -8.74
C GLN A 418 27.31 16.73 -7.30
N ASP A 419 26.54 15.67 -7.00
CA ASP A 419 26.52 15.07 -5.66
C ASP A 419 27.91 14.51 -5.28
N LEU A 420 28.57 13.81 -6.21
CA LEU A 420 29.91 13.28 -6.01
C LEU A 420 30.96 14.38 -5.75
N SER A 421 30.80 15.55 -6.38
CA SER A 421 31.70 16.70 -6.17
C SER A 421 31.60 17.31 -4.76
N GLN A 422 30.55 16.96 -4.01
CA GLN A 422 30.42 17.32 -2.59
C GLN A 422 31.13 16.33 -1.65
N HIS A 423 31.85 15.34 -2.21
CA HIS A 423 32.68 14.37 -1.48
C HIS A 423 31.90 13.60 -0.39
N PRO A 424 30.76 12.95 -0.72
CA PRO A 424 30.07 12.09 0.23
C PRO A 424 31.03 11.02 0.77
N ALA A 425 30.97 10.70 2.07
CA ALA A 425 31.91 9.76 2.66
C ALA A 425 31.76 8.34 2.08
N PHE A 426 30.53 7.98 1.71
CA PHE A 426 30.19 6.68 1.13
C PHE A 426 29.30 6.81 -0.09
N VAL A 427 29.51 5.90 -1.05
CA VAL A 427 28.71 5.78 -2.28
C VAL A 427 28.29 4.32 -2.46
N MET A 428 27.01 4.09 -2.74
CA MET A 428 26.44 2.75 -2.97
C MET A 428 26.01 2.60 -4.42
N LEU A 429 26.46 1.52 -5.08
CA LEU A 429 26.20 1.22 -6.50
C LEU A 429 25.62 -0.19 -6.67
N PRO A 430 24.86 -0.48 -7.75
CA PRO A 430 24.50 -1.85 -8.08
C PRO A 430 25.77 -2.66 -8.32
N TYR A 431 25.72 -3.96 -8.01
CA TYR A 431 26.88 -4.83 -8.20
C TYR A 431 27.37 -4.76 -9.65
N GLN A 432 28.67 -4.52 -9.82
CA GLN A 432 29.34 -4.38 -11.12
C GLN A 432 28.80 -3.27 -12.02
N ALA A 433 28.13 -2.25 -11.48
CA ALA A 433 27.46 -1.21 -12.28
C ALA A 433 28.36 -0.49 -13.29
N CYS A 434 29.63 -0.26 -12.92
CA CYS A 434 30.60 0.39 -13.80
C CYS A 434 31.12 -0.51 -14.93
N THR A 435 31.14 -1.82 -14.70
CA THR A 435 31.54 -2.80 -15.72
C THR A 435 30.38 -3.22 -16.62
N SER A 436 29.15 -3.19 -16.11
CA SER A 436 27.94 -3.58 -16.84
C SER A 436 27.33 -2.46 -17.68
N GLY A 437 27.83 -1.23 -17.55
CA GLY A 437 27.28 -0.04 -18.21
C GLY A 437 25.92 0.39 -17.65
N THR A 438 25.60 0.00 -16.42
CA THR A 438 24.36 0.43 -15.74
C THR A 438 24.49 1.86 -15.19
N ILE A 439 25.72 2.35 -15.04
CA ILE A 439 26.06 3.72 -14.69
C ILE A 439 26.93 4.30 -15.81
N GLU A 440 26.73 5.58 -16.06
CA GLU A 440 27.42 6.35 -17.08
C GLU A 440 28.93 6.43 -16.78
N GLN A 441 29.75 6.30 -17.83
CA GLN A 441 31.21 6.24 -17.71
C GLN A 441 31.84 7.41 -16.92
N PRO A 442 31.39 8.67 -17.06
CA PRO A 442 31.95 9.78 -16.26
C PRO A 442 31.77 9.60 -14.75
N VAL A 443 30.60 9.11 -14.31
CA VAL A 443 30.30 8.85 -12.90
C VAL A 443 31.20 7.73 -12.39
N CYS A 444 31.36 6.66 -13.19
CA CYS A 444 32.23 5.55 -12.85
C CYS A 444 33.71 5.92 -12.77
N ALA A 445 34.21 6.73 -13.70
CA ALA A 445 35.58 7.22 -13.68
C ALA A 445 35.86 8.01 -12.39
N TYR A 446 34.93 8.91 -12.00
CA TYR A 446 35.05 9.67 -10.76
C TYR A 446 35.12 8.76 -9.52
N ILE A 447 34.21 7.78 -9.42
CA ILE A 447 34.18 6.85 -8.28
C ILE A 447 35.46 6.02 -8.21
N GLN A 448 35.93 5.49 -9.35
CA GLN A 448 37.14 4.68 -9.40
C GLN A 448 38.41 5.46 -9.05
N GLN A 449 38.44 6.77 -9.34
CA GLN A 449 39.54 7.66 -9.02
C GLN A 449 39.54 8.05 -7.53
N HIS A 450 38.39 8.42 -6.98
CA HIS A 450 38.28 9.05 -5.66
C HIS A 450 37.83 8.13 -4.53
N TYR A 451 37.33 6.94 -4.83
CA TYR A 451 36.77 6.02 -3.84
C TYR A 451 37.42 4.63 -3.91
N GLN A 452 37.34 3.90 -2.80
CA GLN A 452 37.77 2.51 -2.68
C GLN A 452 36.58 1.63 -2.28
N GLN A 453 36.45 0.46 -2.90
CA GLN A 453 35.40 -0.48 -2.56
C GLN A 453 35.69 -1.12 -1.19
N VAL A 454 34.76 -1.00 -0.25
CA VAL A 454 34.89 -1.54 1.13
C VAL A 454 33.97 -2.72 1.39
N TYR A 455 32.91 -2.88 0.59
CA TYR A 455 32.00 -4.01 0.66
C TYR A 455 31.42 -4.31 -0.72
N SER A 456 31.18 -5.59 -1.01
CA SER A 456 30.52 -6.03 -2.23
C SER A 456 29.82 -7.34 -1.99
N VAL A 457 28.60 -7.48 -2.51
CA VAL A 457 27.80 -8.69 -2.39
C VAL A 457 27.12 -9.02 -3.70
N ARG A 458 27.32 -10.25 -4.17
CA ARG A 458 26.64 -10.82 -5.34
C ARG A 458 25.71 -11.94 -4.91
N ILE A 459 24.41 -11.72 -5.00
CA ILE A 459 23.40 -12.73 -4.69
C ILE A 459 23.11 -13.56 -5.95
N GLY A 460 23.16 -14.89 -5.78
CA GLY A 460 22.84 -15.88 -6.81
C GLY A 460 24.07 -16.64 -7.34
N LYS A 461 23.80 -17.74 -8.09
CA LYS A 461 24.85 -18.69 -8.50
C LYS A 461 25.97 -18.03 -9.34
N PRO A 462 27.25 -18.36 -9.08
CA PRO A 462 28.35 -18.01 -9.98
C PRO A 462 28.03 -18.44 -11.42
N GLY A 463 28.30 -17.59 -12.42
CA GLY A 463 28.07 -17.90 -13.84
C GLY A 463 26.70 -17.49 -14.43
N ARG A 464 25.71 -17.06 -13.63
CA ARG A 464 24.50 -16.40 -14.17
C ARG A 464 24.80 -14.96 -14.61
N LYS A 465 24.34 -14.58 -15.81
CA LYS A 465 24.62 -13.30 -16.49
C LYS A 465 24.14 -12.05 -15.73
N LYS A 466 23.07 -12.11 -14.94
CA LYS A 466 22.54 -10.94 -14.22
C LYS A 466 22.51 -11.20 -12.70
N PRO A 467 23.13 -10.34 -11.89
CA PRO A 467 23.04 -10.42 -10.44
C PRO A 467 21.60 -10.15 -9.98
N ASN A 468 21.24 -10.62 -8.78
CA ASN A 468 19.96 -10.30 -8.16
C ASN A 468 19.86 -8.78 -7.91
N ARG A 469 18.63 -8.23 -7.92
CA ARG A 469 18.35 -6.80 -7.65
C ARG A 469 18.97 -6.26 -6.36
N PHE A 470 19.14 -7.10 -5.34
CA PHE A 470 19.72 -6.73 -4.04
C PHE A 470 21.26 -6.86 -4.00
N SER A 471 21.91 -7.16 -5.12
CA SER A 471 23.37 -7.20 -5.19
C SER A 471 23.90 -5.77 -5.34
N PHE A 472 24.86 -5.38 -4.51
CA PHE A 472 25.41 -4.02 -4.51
C PHE A 472 26.89 -3.98 -4.10
N GLU A 473 27.50 -2.83 -4.34
CA GLU A 473 28.85 -2.46 -3.93
C GLU A 473 28.78 -1.17 -3.10
N LEU A 474 29.59 -1.11 -2.05
CA LEU A 474 29.77 0.07 -1.20
C LEU A 474 31.20 0.56 -1.33
N TYR A 475 31.33 1.85 -1.58
CA TYR A 475 32.58 2.56 -1.77
C TYR A 475 32.74 3.60 -0.67
N LYS A 476 33.96 3.75 -0.15
CA LYS A 476 34.37 4.79 0.81
C LYS A 476 35.33 5.75 0.12
N ILE A 477 35.23 7.04 0.40
CA ILE A 477 36.17 8.03 -0.16
C ILE A 477 37.62 7.69 0.24
N ARG A 478 38.56 7.89 -0.68
CA ARG A 478 40.00 7.77 -0.41
C ARG A 478 40.44 9.07 0.29
N ASN A 479 41.10 8.91 1.42
CA ASN A 479 41.72 10.04 2.12
C ASN A 479 42.88 10.61 1.31
#